data_AF-A0A1Q4A4J4-F1
#
_entry.id   AF-A0A1Q4A4J4-F1
#
_cell.length_a   1.000
_cell.length_b   1.000
_cell.length_c   1.000
_cell.angle_alpha   90.00
_cell.angle_beta   90.00
_cell.angle_gamma   90.00
#
_symmetry.space_group_name_H-M   'P 1'
#
loop_
_entity.id
_entity.type
_entity.pdbx_description
1 polymer ?
#
loop_
_entity_poly.entity_id
_entity_poly.type
_entity_poly.pdbx_seq_one_letter_code
_entity_poly.pdbx_strand_id
1 'polypeptide(L)'
;MSQEWARHRDVDLEGAASATDAYIEAHSSASDSIEVSWRVLHSLIDLIPMTAQNAFSGNLAPAFEAEREARTSFTLARIGLYKQALVSLRSVLELGMLSVYWDAHDEAHLDIQRWRAGAERTPSLEAVERRLREVRGVAIYLESDPALFDRIRQLSDDLGAYVHTRGHRSSSAGLVPFTNIASFHAEAFDLWVRRVTEVVQFVLVIHLMKYPVGLQVTPLSEKFGLNPPAGGLVEPHVREMYRAFLEPEMRDRLQSMSDGDTEAVGIREWVESLPTLSEEDWRPELLKHDRQSIESGGYEMWAKLRDSVDEHLEGQVTDAEWSERQAYREDLRQWAEQEGLATLEDVIARQRARIAERSAEEQ
;
A
#
# COMPACT_ATOMS: atom_id res chain seq x y z
N MET A 1 14.67 -15.09 -40.15
CA MET A 1 14.59 -14.18 -38.99
C MET A 1 15.99 -13.98 -38.46
N SER A 2 16.50 -12.74 -38.43
CA SER A 2 17.81 -12.45 -37.86
C SER A 2 17.79 -12.81 -36.36
N GLN A 3 18.88 -13.38 -35.85
CA GLN A 3 19.09 -13.61 -34.40
C GLN A 3 19.30 -12.29 -33.61
N GLU A 4 18.84 -11.15 -34.14
CA GLU A 4 18.99 -9.86 -33.46
C GLU A 4 18.22 -9.80 -32.14
N TRP A 5 17.14 -10.58 -32.00
CA TRP A 5 16.42 -10.73 -30.74
C TRP A 5 17.28 -11.35 -29.62
N ALA A 6 18.29 -12.17 -29.96
CA ALA A 6 19.18 -12.82 -29.01
C ALA A 6 20.38 -11.94 -28.58
N ARG A 7 20.48 -10.70 -29.08
CA ARG A 7 21.51 -9.74 -28.66
C ARG A 7 21.21 -9.08 -27.32
N HIS A 8 19.95 -9.09 -26.88
CA HIS A 8 19.59 -8.68 -25.53
C HIS A 8 19.85 -9.87 -24.61
N ARG A 9 21.01 -9.85 -23.95
CA ARG A 9 21.40 -10.92 -23.06
C ARG A 9 20.87 -10.60 -21.67
N ASP A 10 20.32 -11.60 -20.99
CA ASP A 10 19.87 -11.49 -19.60
C ASP A 10 20.96 -10.91 -18.69
N VAL A 11 22.23 -11.18 -19.02
CA VAL A 11 23.42 -10.62 -18.33
C VAL A 11 23.45 -9.09 -18.27
N ASP A 12 22.92 -8.39 -19.29
CA ASP A 12 22.93 -6.93 -19.31
C ASP A 12 21.86 -6.39 -18.33
N LEU A 13 20.71 -7.05 -18.24
CA LEU A 13 19.64 -6.74 -17.27
C LEU A 13 20.08 -7.06 -15.84
N GLU A 14 20.69 -8.22 -15.63
CA GLU A 14 21.26 -8.64 -14.34
C GLU A 14 22.39 -7.71 -13.90
N GLY A 15 23.24 -7.28 -14.83
CA GLY A 15 24.30 -6.31 -14.58
C GLY A 15 23.76 -4.94 -14.16
N ALA A 16 22.73 -4.44 -14.83
CA ALA A 16 22.06 -3.20 -14.45
C ALA A 16 21.37 -3.31 -13.09
N ALA A 17 20.70 -4.43 -12.81
CA ALA A 17 20.07 -4.71 -11.52
C ALA A 17 21.09 -4.72 -10.38
N SER A 18 22.18 -5.47 -10.53
CA SER A 18 23.24 -5.59 -9.52
C SER A 18 23.91 -4.25 -9.25
N ALA A 19 24.14 -3.44 -10.30
CA ALA A 19 24.70 -2.10 -10.16
C ALA A 19 23.74 -1.14 -9.47
N THR A 20 22.43 -1.26 -9.73
CA THR A 20 21.41 -0.47 -9.04
C THR A 20 21.32 -0.86 -7.56
N ASP A 21 21.34 -2.15 -7.24
CA ASP A 21 21.30 -2.64 -5.85
C ASP A 21 22.52 -2.14 -5.07
N ALA A 22 23.72 -2.26 -5.64
CA ALA A 22 24.93 -1.73 -5.04
C ALA A 22 24.87 -0.20 -4.86
N TYR A 23 24.20 0.52 -5.76
CA TYR A 23 23.96 1.95 -5.60
C TYR A 23 23.01 2.25 -4.45
N ILE A 24 21.90 1.51 -4.32
CA ILE A 24 20.93 1.66 -3.23
C ILE A 24 21.61 1.38 -1.87
N GLU A 25 22.37 0.30 -1.77
CA GLU A 25 23.14 -0.06 -0.56
C GLU A 25 24.14 1.04 -0.16
N ALA A 26 24.77 1.69 -1.14
CA ALA A 26 25.73 2.76 -0.90
C ALA A 26 25.07 4.13 -0.61
N HIS A 27 23.77 4.30 -0.88
CA HIS A 27 23.06 5.59 -0.77
C HIS A 27 21.77 5.44 0.03
N SER A 28 21.89 5.40 1.36
CA SER A 28 20.74 5.20 2.27
C SER A 28 19.57 6.14 1.98
N SER A 29 19.82 7.41 1.67
CA SER A 29 18.76 8.37 1.33
C SER A 29 17.88 7.96 0.16
N ALA A 30 18.43 7.27 -0.85
CA ALA A 30 17.66 6.76 -1.97
C ALA A 30 16.81 5.56 -1.52
N SER A 31 17.42 4.62 -0.79
CA SER A 31 16.72 3.48 -0.18
C SER A 31 15.55 3.94 0.69
N ASP A 32 15.79 4.90 1.59
CA ASP A 32 14.79 5.43 2.53
C ASP A 32 13.64 6.10 1.78
N SER A 33 13.94 6.94 0.78
CA SER A 33 12.92 7.64 -0.03
C SER A 33 12.02 6.65 -0.75
N ILE A 34 12.63 5.60 -1.29
CA ILE A 34 11.97 4.53 -2.01
C ILE A 34 11.08 3.71 -1.05
N GLU A 35 11.63 3.25 0.08
CA GLU A 35 10.90 2.47 1.08
C GLU A 35 9.71 3.24 1.66
N VAL A 36 9.92 4.49 2.06
CA VAL A 36 8.85 5.34 2.60
C VAL A 36 7.77 5.57 1.53
N SER A 37 8.15 5.77 0.26
CA SER A 37 7.16 5.92 -0.82
C SER A 37 6.27 4.69 -0.96
N TRP A 38 6.81 3.46 -0.82
CA TRP A 38 5.99 2.25 -0.82
C TRP A 38 5.11 2.12 0.39
N ARG A 39 5.65 2.37 1.58
CA ARG A 39 4.88 2.25 2.83
C ARG A 39 3.73 3.25 2.84
N VAL A 40 3.96 4.48 2.38
CA VAL A 40 2.91 5.49 2.20
C VAL A 40 1.85 4.98 1.23
N LEU A 41 2.24 4.56 0.02
CA LEU A 41 1.30 4.11 -1.01
C LEU A 41 0.47 2.90 -0.55
N HIS A 42 1.09 1.95 0.14
CA HIS A 42 0.43 0.77 0.71
C HIS A 42 -0.59 1.18 1.79
N SER A 43 -0.18 2.02 2.73
CA SER A 43 -1.05 2.47 3.83
C SER A 43 -2.23 3.33 3.38
N LEU A 44 -2.28 3.82 2.13
CA LEU A 44 -3.47 4.51 1.61
C LEU A 44 -4.71 3.62 1.63
N ILE A 45 -4.54 2.29 1.58
CA ILE A 45 -5.64 1.34 1.69
C ILE A 45 -6.29 1.45 3.08
N ASP A 46 -5.49 1.67 4.13
CA ASP A 46 -5.98 1.83 5.49
C ASP A 46 -6.74 3.15 5.68
N LEU A 47 -6.49 4.17 4.85
CA LEU A 47 -7.24 5.43 4.88
C LEU A 47 -8.65 5.32 4.30
N ILE A 48 -8.89 4.38 3.39
CA ILE A 48 -10.17 4.27 2.70
C ILE A 48 -11.13 3.42 3.56
N PRO A 49 -12.25 3.97 4.06
CA PRO A 49 -13.17 3.22 4.92
C PRO A 49 -13.76 2.00 4.21
N MET A 50 -13.67 0.83 4.84
CA MET A 50 -14.41 -0.36 4.40
C MET A 50 -15.68 -0.52 5.23
N THR A 51 -16.82 -0.55 4.54
CA THR A 51 -18.15 -0.76 5.10
C THR A 51 -18.74 -2.04 4.55
N ALA A 52 -19.81 -2.55 5.17
CA ALA A 52 -20.54 -3.71 4.64
C ALA A 52 -21.07 -3.50 3.21
N GLN A 53 -21.29 -2.24 2.80
CA GLN A 53 -21.82 -1.89 1.48
C GLN A 53 -20.72 -1.85 0.41
N ASN A 54 -19.52 -1.38 0.77
CA ASN A 54 -18.41 -1.23 -0.17
C ASN A 54 -17.40 -2.40 -0.10
N ALA A 55 -17.48 -3.27 0.91
CA ALA A 55 -16.67 -4.48 1.00
C ALA A 55 -16.81 -5.29 -0.30
N PHE A 56 -15.66 -5.65 -0.90
CA PHE A 56 -15.58 -6.40 -2.16
C PHE A 56 -16.15 -5.71 -3.42
N SER A 57 -16.63 -4.47 -3.30
CA SER A 57 -17.10 -3.68 -4.46
C SER A 57 -15.97 -3.40 -5.46
N GLY A 58 -14.73 -3.38 -4.98
CA GLY A 58 -13.56 -3.01 -5.77
C GLY A 58 -13.19 -1.54 -5.65
N ASN A 59 -13.78 -0.79 -4.71
CA ASN A 59 -13.41 0.59 -4.38
C ASN A 59 -11.90 0.78 -4.13
N LEU A 60 -11.22 -0.23 -3.59
CA LEU A 60 -9.76 -0.22 -3.37
C LEU A 60 -8.92 -0.53 -4.63
N ALA A 61 -9.55 -1.00 -5.72
CA ALA A 61 -8.82 -1.45 -6.91
C ALA A 61 -7.86 -0.40 -7.49
N PRO A 62 -8.21 0.90 -7.59
CA PRO A 62 -7.29 1.89 -8.13
C PRO A 62 -6.04 2.08 -7.25
N ALA A 63 -6.19 2.03 -5.93
CA ALA A 63 -5.06 2.12 -5.00
C ALA A 63 -4.13 0.90 -5.12
N PHE A 64 -4.70 -0.31 -5.21
CA PHE A 64 -3.91 -1.53 -5.46
C PHE A 64 -3.19 -1.50 -6.81
N GLU A 65 -3.85 -1.06 -7.87
CA GLU A 65 -3.22 -0.93 -9.19
C GLU A 65 -2.12 0.14 -9.20
N ALA A 66 -2.32 1.26 -8.49
CA ALA A 66 -1.27 2.25 -8.30
C ALA A 66 -0.04 1.67 -7.58
N GLU A 67 -0.23 0.87 -6.53
CA GLU A 67 0.86 0.18 -5.83
C GLU A 67 1.62 -0.78 -6.74
N ARG A 68 0.89 -1.59 -7.53
CA ARG A 68 1.48 -2.52 -8.52
C ARG A 68 2.27 -1.79 -9.59
N GLU A 69 1.74 -0.69 -10.12
CA GLU A 69 2.45 0.14 -11.08
C GLU A 69 3.71 0.77 -10.48
N ALA A 70 3.68 1.21 -9.22
CA ALA A 70 4.87 1.74 -8.56
C ALA A 70 5.99 0.67 -8.43
N ARG A 71 5.63 -0.57 -8.07
CA ARG A 71 6.56 -1.70 -8.02
C ARG A 71 7.09 -2.09 -9.40
N THR A 72 6.23 -2.02 -10.42
CA THR A 72 6.62 -2.25 -11.83
C THR A 72 7.60 -1.17 -12.31
N SER A 73 7.30 0.08 -12.01
CA SER A 73 8.16 1.23 -12.29
C SER A 73 9.55 1.07 -11.66
N PHE A 74 9.63 0.67 -10.40
CA PHE A 74 10.92 0.38 -9.75
C PHE A 74 11.66 -0.77 -10.40
N THR A 75 10.97 -1.86 -10.73
CA THR A 75 11.61 -3.01 -11.39
C THR A 75 12.23 -2.59 -12.72
N LEU A 76 11.54 -1.75 -13.50
CA LEU A 76 12.04 -1.16 -14.74
C LEU A 76 13.24 -0.23 -14.49
N ALA A 77 13.19 0.61 -13.45
CA ALA A 77 14.30 1.48 -13.07
C ALA A 77 15.53 0.68 -12.64
N ARG A 78 15.33 -0.37 -11.84
CA ARG A 78 16.35 -1.28 -11.33
C ARG A 78 17.10 -1.99 -12.46
N ILE A 79 16.41 -2.38 -13.53
CA ILE A 79 17.04 -3.00 -14.70
C ILE A 79 17.48 -1.97 -15.77
N GLY A 80 17.56 -0.68 -15.44
CA GLY A 80 18.09 0.36 -16.34
C GLY A 80 17.13 0.85 -17.43
N LEU A 81 15.84 0.51 -17.38
CA LEU A 81 14.81 0.94 -18.33
C LEU A 81 14.09 2.21 -17.86
N TYR A 82 14.86 3.28 -17.61
CA TYR A 82 14.39 4.51 -16.95
C TYR A 82 13.23 5.21 -17.68
N LYS A 83 13.20 5.21 -19.01
CA LYS A 83 12.10 5.82 -19.76
C LYS A 83 10.78 5.12 -19.43
N GLN A 84 10.77 3.78 -19.48
CA GLN A 84 9.60 2.98 -19.18
C GLN A 84 9.20 3.09 -17.70
N ALA A 85 10.19 3.16 -16.81
CA ALA A 85 9.95 3.41 -15.39
C ALA A 85 9.19 4.74 -15.17
N LEU A 86 9.65 5.83 -15.78
CA LEU A 86 8.99 7.14 -15.69
C LEU A 86 7.60 7.16 -16.36
N VAL A 87 7.42 6.40 -17.44
CA VAL A 87 6.09 6.20 -18.05
C VAL A 87 5.13 5.50 -17.08
N SER A 88 5.58 4.46 -16.38
CA SER A 88 4.76 3.75 -15.39
C SER A 88 4.41 4.63 -14.17
N LEU A 89 5.30 5.54 -13.75
CA LEU A 89 4.96 6.52 -12.69
C LEU A 89 3.78 7.44 -13.04
N ARG A 90 3.56 7.72 -14.34
CA ARG A 90 2.36 8.45 -14.76
C ARG A 90 1.09 7.67 -14.43
N SER A 91 1.10 6.35 -14.68
CA SER A 91 0.00 5.47 -14.32
C SER A 91 -0.23 5.47 -12.81
N VAL A 92 0.83 5.48 -11.99
CA VAL A 92 0.72 5.58 -10.53
C VAL A 92 0.00 6.86 -10.10
N LEU A 93 0.38 8.01 -10.67
CA LEU A 93 -0.27 9.29 -10.38
C LEU A 93 -1.76 9.25 -10.76
N GLU A 94 -2.06 8.83 -11.99
CA GLU A 94 -3.44 8.77 -12.50
C GLU A 94 -4.30 7.80 -11.68
N LEU A 95 -3.87 6.54 -11.51
CA LEU A 95 -4.59 5.52 -10.73
C LEU A 95 -4.71 5.88 -9.25
N GLY A 96 -3.66 6.48 -8.67
CA GLY A 96 -3.67 6.93 -7.29
C GLY A 96 -4.71 8.02 -7.04
N MET A 97 -4.97 8.91 -7.99
CA MET A 97 -6.06 9.89 -7.85
C MET A 97 -7.45 9.28 -8.11
N LEU A 98 -7.54 8.15 -8.82
CA LEU A 98 -8.83 7.54 -9.14
C LEU A 98 -9.54 6.95 -7.92
N SER A 99 -8.81 6.49 -6.89
CA SER A 99 -9.43 6.00 -5.66
C SER A 99 -10.35 7.05 -5.04
N VAL A 100 -9.86 8.29 -4.93
CA VAL A 100 -10.63 9.43 -4.41
C VAL A 100 -11.65 9.94 -5.43
N TYR A 101 -11.34 9.90 -6.73
CA TYR A 101 -12.28 10.28 -7.79
C TYR A 101 -13.58 9.47 -7.72
N TRP A 102 -13.46 8.15 -7.61
CA TRP A 102 -14.64 7.27 -7.53
C TRP A 102 -15.38 7.44 -6.20
N ASP A 103 -14.67 7.79 -5.12
CA ASP A 103 -15.26 8.03 -3.81
C ASP A 103 -15.61 9.50 -3.52
N ALA A 104 -15.63 10.36 -4.53
CA ALA A 104 -15.87 11.79 -4.33
C ALA A 104 -17.20 12.07 -3.60
N HIS A 105 -18.20 11.21 -3.79
CA HIS A 105 -19.55 11.30 -3.21
C HIS A 105 -19.90 10.12 -2.27
N ASP A 106 -18.91 9.38 -1.78
CA ASP A 106 -19.10 8.22 -0.89
C ASP A 106 -19.88 7.04 -1.52
N GLU A 107 -19.99 7.03 -2.85
CA GLU A 107 -20.69 6.03 -3.66
C GLU A 107 -19.73 5.21 -4.53
N ALA A 108 -18.44 5.12 -4.17
CA ALA A 108 -17.43 4.42 -4.97
C ALA A 108 -17.83 2.99 -5.34
N HIS A 109 -18.53 2.30 -4.44
CA HIS A 109 -18.99 0.92 -4.63
C HIS A 109 -19.99 0.75 -5.79
N LEU A 110 -20.68 1.82 -6.19
CA LEU A 110 -21.57 1.84 -7.36
C LEU A 110 -20.83 2.34 -8.59
N ASP A 111 -20.13 3.47 -8.45
CA ASP A 111 -19.53 4.17 -9.58
C ASP A 111 -18.39 3.39 -10.24
N ILE A 112 -17.61 2.63 -9.46
CA ILE A 112 -16.45 1.92 -9.98
C ILE A 112 -16.80 0.66 -10.78
N GLN A 113 -18.03 0.14 -10.67
CA GLN A 113 -18.38 -1.18 -11.21
C GLN A 113 -18.21 -1.25 -12.73
N ARG A 114 -18.55 -0.17 -13.43
CA ARG A 114 -18.44 -0.12 -14.90
C ARG A 114 -16.99 -0.07 -15.35
N TRP A 115 -16.16 0.73 -14.68
CA TRP A 115 -14.72 0.79 -14.94
C TRP A 115 -14.06 -0.56 -14.67
N ARG A 116 -14.38 -1.21 -13.54
CA ARG A 116 -13.87 -2.55 -13.18
C ARG A 116 -14.28 -3.62 -14.19
N ALA A 117 -15.49 -3.53 -14.74
CA ALA A 117 -15.96 -4.43 -15.79
C ALA A 117 -15.35 -4.13 -17.18
N GLY A 118 -14.52 -3.09 -17.31
CA GLY A 118 -13.98 -2.63 -18.60
C GLY A 118 -15.03 -2.01 -19.52
N ALA A 119 -16.21 -1.68 -19.00
CA ALA A 119 -17.32 -1.12 -19.76
C ALA A 119 -17.19 0.39 -20.00
N GLU A 120 -16.26 1.04 -19.30
CA GLU A 120 -15.90 2.45 -19.51
C GLU A 120 -14.39 2.64 -19.43
N ARG A 121 -13.92 3.73 -20.03
CA ARG A 121 -12.50 4.09 -20.03
C ARG A 121 -12.14 4.81 -18.74
N THR A 122 -10.89 4.71 -18.35
CA THR A 122 -10.31 5.60 -17.33
C THR A 122 -10.55 7.07 -17.71
N PRO A 123 -11.06 7.91 -16.80
CA PRO A 123 -11.30 9.32 -17.07
C PRO A 123 -9.98 10.07 -17.32
N SER A 124 -10.05 11.16 -18.09
CA SER A 124 -8.88 12.03 -18.29
C SER A 124 -8.51 12.76 -17.00
N LEU A 125 -7.26 13.21 -16.87
CA LEU A 125 -6.80 14.00 -15.73
C LEU A 125 -7.67 15.24 -15.49
N GLU A 126 -8.13 15.91 -16.54
CA GLU A 126 -9.04 17.05 -16.44
C GLU A 126 -10.40 16.67 -15.83
N ALA A 127 -10.95 15.52 -16.24
CA ALA A 127 -12.20 15.00 -15.67
C ALA A 127 -12.01 14.60 -14.20
N VAL A 128 -10.85 14.03 -13.87
CA VAL A 128 -10.45 13.70 -12.50
C VAL A 128 -10.36 14.97 -11.66
N GLU A 129 -9.61 15.97 -12.10
CA GLU A 129 -9.48 17.28 -11.42
C GLU A 129 -10.84 17.92 -11.16
N ARG A 130 -11.72 17.97 -12.19
CA ARG A 130 -13.05 18.56 -12.05
C ARG A 130 -13.85 17.89 -10.95
N ARG A 131 -13.86 16.56 -10.92
CA ARG A 131 -14.61 15.79 -9.90
C ARG A 131 -13.97 15.89 -8.53
N LEU A 132 -12.63 15.88 -8.43
CA LEU A 132 -11.94 16.05 -7.14
C LEU A 132 -12.25 17.41 -6.50
N ARG A 133 -12.48 18.47 -7.29
CA ARG A 133 -12.90 19.78 -6.76
C ARG A 133 -14.29 19.77 -6.10
N GLU A 134 -15.09 18.74 -6.34
CA GLU A 134 -16.40 18.55 -5.68
C GLU A 134 -16.22 18.00 -4.24
N VAL A 135 -15.06 17.42 -3.92
CA VAL A 135 -14.73 16.92 -2.59
C VAL A 135 -14.51 18.10 -1.64
N ARG A 136 -15.24 18.13 -0.51
CA ARG A 136 -15.21 19.23 0.48
C ARG A 136 -13.78 19.61 0.90
N GLY A 137 -12.97 18.65 1.32
CA GLY A 137 -11.61 18.94 1.78
C GLY A 137 -10.68 19.45 0.67
N VAL A 138 -10.90 19.01 -0.58
CA VAL A 138 -10.17 19.56 -1.74
C VAL A 138 -10.54 21.02 -1.96
N ALA A 139 -11.83 21.35 -1.91
CA ALA A 139 -12.28 22.74 -2.06
C ALA A 139 -11.66 23.65 -0.99
N ILE A 140 -11.65 23.22 0.27
CA ILE A 140 -11.03 23.96 1.40
C ILE A 140 -9.52 24.12 1.19
N TYR A 141 -8.80 23.05 0.85
CA TYR A 141 -7.36 23.10 0.67
C TYR A 141 -6.95 24.10 -0.43
N LEU A 142 -7.71 24.13 -1.54
CA LEU A 142 -7.46 25.01 -2.67
C LEU A 142 -7.64 26.50 -2.37
N GLU A 143 -8.36 26.88 -1.31
CA GLU A 143 -8.41 28.28 -0.85
C GLU A 143 -7.03 28.78 -0.42
N SER A 144 -6.22 27.88 0.16
CA SER A 144 -4.87 28.16 0.62
C SER A 144 -3.78 27.87 -0.42
N ASP A 145 -4.06 26.99 -1.37
CA ASP A 145 -3.10 26.56 -2.40
C ASP A 145 -3.78 26.35 -3.76
N PRO A 146 -4.17 27.44 -4.45
CA PRO A 146 -4.89 27.35 -5.72
C PRO A 146 -4.07 26.71 -6.84
N ALA A 147 -2.73 26.64 -6.68
CA ALA A 147 -1.81 26.10 -7.67
C ALA A 147 -1.56 24.58 -7.55
N LEU A 148 -2.20 23.88 -6.59
CA LEU A 148 -2.01 22.44 -6.39
C LEU A 148 -2.20 21.65 -7.70
N PHE A 149 -3.34 21.85 -8.37
CA PHE A 149 -3.64 21.13 -9.60
C PHE A 149 -2.78 21.56 -10.79
N ASP A 150 -2.27 22.81 -10.81
CA ASP A 150 -1.26 23.20 -11.80
C ASP A 150 0.03 22.41 -11.63
N ARG A 151 0.49 22.18 -10.39
CA ARG A 151 1.68 21.36 -10.12
C ARG A 151 1.46 19.88 -10.44
N ILE A 152 0.28 19.33 -10.14
CA ILE A 152 -0.09 17.96 -10.52
C ILE A 152 -0.10 17.81 -12.05
N ARG A 153 -0.70 18.77 -12.77
CA ARG A 153 -0.70 18.79 -14.24
C ARG A 153 0.71 18.90 -14.81
N GLN A 154 1.55 19.77 -14.25
CA GLN A 154 2.94 19.90 -14.66
C GLN A 154 3.72 18.59 -14.47
N LEU A 155 3.52 17.90 -13.33
CA LEU A 155 4.15 16.60 -13.09
C LEU A 155 3.65 15.54 -14.09
N SER A 156 2.33 15.50 -14.34
CA SER A 156 1.75 14.59 -15.33
C SER A 156 2.30 14.85 -16.74
N ASP A 157 2.44 16.12 -17.13
CA ASP A 157 3.03 16.53 -18.41
C ASP A 157 4.52 16.18 -18.50
N ASP A 158 5.28 16.38 -17.42
CA ASP A 158 6.70 16.02 -17.33
C ASP A 158 6.88 14.50 -17.51
N LEU A 159 6.04 13.68 -16.85
CA LEU A 159 6.05 12.23 -17.01
C LEU A 159 5.55 11.81 -18.41
N GLY A 160 4.52 12.49 -18.92
CA GLY A 160 3.96 12.32 -20.27
C GLY A 160 4.95 12.67 -21.38
N ALA A 161 5.92 13.55 -21.13
CA ALA A 161 7.00 13.86 -22.05
C ALA A 161 7.86 12.63 -22.39
N TYR A 162 7.93 11.64 -21.49
CA TYR A 162 8.60 10.35 -21.76
C TYR A 162 7.73 9.39 -22.58
N VAL A 163 6.40 9.45 -22.45
CA VAL A 163 5.46 8.68 -23.28
C VAL A 163 5.55 9.11 -24.73
N HIS A 164 5.39 10.42 -24.98
CA HIS A 164 5.33 10.98 -26.33
C HIS A 164 6.69 11.44 -26.87
N THR A 165 7.77 11.28 -26.08
CA THR A 165 9.15 11.73 -26.40
C THR A 165 9.20 13.20 -26.83
N ARG A 166 9.04 14.12 -25.87
CA ARG A 166 9.11 15.57 -26.12
C ARG A 166 10.56 16.05 -26.21
N GLY A 167 11.18 15.81 -27.36
CA GLY A 167 12.57 16.22 -27.62
C GLY A 167 13.61 15.32 -26.94
N HIS A 168 14.88 15.68 -27.09
CA HIS A 168 16.00 14.81 -26.69
C HIS A 168 16.03 14.52 -25.19
N ARG A 169 15.79 15.51 -24.33
CA ARG A 169 15.85 15.37 -22.85
C ARG A 169 14.88 14.34 -22.28
N SER A 170 13.70 14.19 -22.89
CA SER A 170 12.68 13.21 -22.46
C SER A 170 12.71 11.92 -23.30
N SER A 171 13.77 11.71 -24.08
CA SER A 171 14.02 10.47 -24.81
C SER A 171 14.96 9.57 -24.01
N SER A 172 14.98 8.27 -24.32
CA SER A 172 15.98 7.36 -23.76
C SER A 172 17.40 7.90 -23.96
N ALA A 173 17.69 8.54 -25.11
CA ALA A 173 19.01 9.06 -25.44
C ALA A 173 19.41 10.30 -24.62
N GLY A 174 18.43 11.01 -24.04
CA GLY A 174 18.69 12.12 -23.13
C GLY A 174 18.81 11.69 -21.67
N LEU A 175 18.30 10.49 -21.32
CA LEU A 175 18.42 9.91 -19.98
C LEU A 175 19.71 9.09 -19.84
N VAL A 176 20.08 8.35 -20.90
CA VAL A 176 21.22 7.43 -20.88
C VAL A 176 22.02 7.53 -22.19
N PRO A 177 23.36 7.43 -22.14
CA PRO A 177 24.22 7.49 -23.34
C PRO A 177 23.98 6.35 -24.34
N PHE A 178 23.59 5.16 -23.87
CA PHE A 178 23.37 3.97 -24.70
C PHE A 178 21.94 3.45 -24.53
N THR A 179 21.06 3.74 -25.50
CA THR A 179 19.62 3.46 -25.35
C THR A 179 19.19 2.05 -25.68
N ASN A 180 20.08 1.26 -26.29
CA ASN A 180 19.81 -0.08 -26.80
C ASN A 180 20.35 -1.19 -25.87
N ILE A 181 20.99 -0.81 -24.77
CA ILE A 181 21.55 -1.70 -23.77
C ILE A 181 21.01 -1.26 -22.42
N ALA A 182 20.50 -2.20 -21.64
CA ALA A 182 20.13 -1.96 -20.25
C ALA A 182 21.40 -1.72 -19.45
N SER A 183 21.51 -0.53 -18.84
CA SER A 183 22.65 -0.18 -18.01
C SER A 183 22.22 0.75 -16.89
N PHE A 184 22.89 0.61 -15.74
CA PHE A 184 22.68 1.51 -14.62
C PHE A 184 23.27 2.90 -14.93
N HIS A 185 22.50 3.94 -14.62
CA HIS A 185 22.90 5.34 -14.70
C HIS A 185 22.37 6.09 -13.48
N ALA A 186 23.27 6.49 -12.58
CA ALA A 186 22.93 7.15 -11.31
C ALA A 186 22.00 8.36 -11.48
N GLU A 187 22.31 9.28 -12.40
CA GLU A 187 21.49 10.49 -12.61
C GLU A 187 20.05 10.16 -13.05
N ALA A 188 19.87 9.13 -13.88
CA ALA A 188 18.55 8.69 -14.33
C ALA A 188 17.78 7.96 -13.22
N PHE A 189 18.49 7.20 -12.39
CA PHE A 189 17.92 6.56 -11.20
C PHE A 189 17.52 7.61 -10.15
N ASP A 190 18.37 8.59 -9.83
CA ASP A 190 18.06 9.68 -8.90
C ASP A 190 16.90 10.55 -9.40
N LEU A 191 16.78 10.75 -10.72
CA LEU A 191 15.60 11.37 -11.31
C LEU A 191 14.35 10.52 -11.03
N TRP A 192 14.42 9.21 -11.24
CA TRP A 192 13.30 8.31 -10.95
C TRP A 192 12.92 8.34 -9.46
N VAL A 193 13.88 8.29 -8.54
CA VAL A 193 13.66 8.39 -7.08
C VAL A 193 12.91 9.67 -6.73
N ARG A 194 13.35 10.83 -7.25
CA ARG A 194 12.65 12.09 -7.01
C ARG A 194 11.23 12.07 -7.56
N ARG A 195 11.02 11.53 -8.77
CA ARG A 195 9.69 11.49 -9.38
C ARG A 195 8.73 10.54 -8.68
N VAL A 196 9.18 9.38 -8.17
CA VAL A 196 8.29 8.49 -7.41
C VAL A 196 7.87 9.16 -6.10
N THR A 197 8.79 9.85 -5.40
CA THR A 197 8.47 10.61 -4.19
C THR A 197 7.45 11.70 -4.47
N GLU A 198 7.65 12.53 -5.49
CA GLU A 198 6.70 13.60 -5.88
C GLU A 198 5.32 13.05 -6.24
N VAL A 199 5.26 11.95 -7.01
CA VAL A 199 3.99 11.29 -7.38
C VAL A 199 3.25 10.82 -6.13
N VAL A 200 3.93 10.07 -5.25
CA VAL A 200 3.31 9.51 -4.04
C VAL A 200 2.90 10.62 -3.07
N GLN A 201 3.68 11.72 -2.96
CA GLN A 201 3.30 12.88 -2.17
C GLN A 201 1.97 13.48 -2.65
N PHE A 202 1.80 13.72 -3.95
CA PHE A 202 0.53 14.25 -4.47
C PHE A 202 -0.63 13.28 -4.26
N VAL A 203 -0.41 11.98 -4.48
CA VAL A 203 -1.43 10.97 -4.22
C VAL A 203 -1.84 10.98 -2.74
N LEU A 204 -0.89 11.03 -1.81
CA LEU A 204 -1.16 11.13 -0.37
C LEU A 204 -1.95 12.41 -0.03
N VAL A 205 -1.54 13.56 -0.55
CA VAL A 205 -2.23 14.85 -0.34
C VAL A 205 -3.70 14.75 -0.78
N ILE A 206 -3.97 14.17 -1.95
CA ILE A 206 -5.35 13.96 -2.44
C ILE A 206 -6.16 13.06 -1.49
N HIS A 207 -5.56 11.98 -0.98
CA HIS A 207 -6.24 11.09 -0.02
C HIS A 207 -6.52 11.77 1.31
N LEU A 208 -5.57 12.52 1.87
CA LEU A 208 -5.75 13.22 3.14
C LEU A 208 -6.75 14.38 3.05
N MET A 209 -6.97 14.93 1.85
CA MET A 209 -8.08 15.88 1.60
C MET A 209 -9.45 15.21 1.59
N LYS A 210 -9.54 13.94 1.20
CA LYS A 210 -10.79 13.18 1.27
C LYS A 210 -11.03 12.58 2.66
N TYR A 211 -9.97 12.06 3.28
CA TYR A 211 -10.00 11.38 4.58
C TYR A 211 -9.12 12.13 5.60
N PRO A 212 -9.57 13.32 6.07
CA PRO A 212 -8.80 14.13 7.01
C PRO A 212 -8.48 13.40 8.32
N VAL A 213 -9.29 12.41 8.71
CA VAL A 213 -9.05 11.55 9.88
C VAL A 213 -7.68 10.85 9.85
N GLY A 214 -7.08 10.66 8.68
CA GLY A 214 -5.72 10.13 8.53
C GLY A 214 -4.62 10.92 9.24
N LEU A 215 -4.90 12.18 9.63
CA LEU A 215 -3.98 13.02 10.40
C LEU A 215 -4.41 13.23 11.86
N GLN A 216 -5.45 12.53 12.32
CA GLN A 216 -5.81 12.47 13.74
C GLN A 216 -5.09 11.31 14.43
N VAL A 217 -4.86 11.43 15.73
CA VAL A 217 -4.20 10.38 16.53
C VAL A 217 -5.25 9.35 16.93
N THR A 218 -5.21 8.18 16.31
CA THR A 218 -6.11 7.06 16.63
C THR A 218 -5.29 5.84 17.03
N PRO A 219 -5.06 5.58 18.34
CA PRO A 219 -4.24 4.46 18.80
C PRO A 219 -5.01 3.13 18.64
N LEU A 220 -5.03 2.56 17.44
CA LEU A 220 -5.96 1.49 17.09
C LEU A 220 -5.64 0.21 17.85
N SER A 221 -4.38 -0.22 17.86
CA SER A 221 -3.90 -1.39 18.59
C SER A 221 -4.23 -1.31 20.08
N GLU A 222 -4.05 -0.16 20.72
CA GLU A 222 -4.36 0.05 22.14
C GLU A 222 -5.86 0.02 22.45
N LYS A 223 -6.72 0.40 21.48
CA LYS A 223 -8.16 0.56 21.71
C LYS A 223 -9.00 -0.60 21.19
N PHE A 224 -8.54 -1.27 20.13
CA PHE A 224 -9.27 -2.33 19.43
C PHE A 224 -8.55 -3.68 19.46
N GLY A 225 -7.29 -3.74 19.91
CA GLY A 225 -6.51 -4.96 19.93
C GLY A 225 -6.39 -5.57 18.52
N LEU A 226 -6.87 -6.80 18.36
CA LEU A 226 -6.83 -7.54 17.09
C LEU A 226 -7.99 -7.22 16.13
N ASN A 227 -8.97 -6.42 16.56
CA ASN A 227 -10.18 -6.14 15.79
C ASN A 227 -10.33 -4.64 15.47
N PRO A 228 -9.31 -3.96 14.89
CA PRO A 228 -9.47 -2.58 14.45
C PRO A 228 -10.51 -2.48 13.33
N PRO A 229 -11.14 -1.31 13.14
CA PRO A 229 -11.98 -1.06 11.98
C PRO A 229 -11.23 -1.35 10.67
N ALA A 230 -11.92 -1.96 9.71
CA ALA A 230 -11.35 -2.22 8.39
C ALA A 230 -11.25 -0.91 7.60
N GLY A 231 -10.07 -0.31 7.59
CA GLY A 231 -9.81 0.98 6.94
C GLY A 231 -10.53 2.16 7.59
N GLY A 232 -10.31 3.34 7.02
CA GLY A 232 -10.83 4.62 7.50
C GLY A 232 -10.06 5.24 8.67
N LEU A 233 -9.18 4.50 9.34
CA LEU A 233 -8.34 4.97 10.44
C LEU A 233 -6.92 4.44 10.25
N VAL A 234 -5.95 5.15 10.82
CA VAL A 234 -4.54 4.76 10.73
C VAL A 234 -3.88 4.77 12.10
N GLU A 235 -2.89 3.90 12.28
CA GLU A 235 -2.11 3.87 13.52
C GLU A 235 -1.25 5.13 13.68
N PRO A 236 -0.89 5.53 14.92
CA PRO A 236 -0.09 6.73 15.17
C PRO A 236 1.23 6.75 14.40
N HIS A 237 1.89 5.60 14.25
CA HIS A 237 3.16 5.51 13.50
C HIS A 237 2.97 5.73 11.98
N VAL A 238 1.82 5.33 11.42
CA VAL A 238 1.47 5.58 10.01
C VAL A 238 1.18 7.07 9.81
N ARG A 239 0.46 7.70 10.75
CA ARG A 239 0.26 9.15 10.75
C ARG A 239 1.59 9.91 10.77
N GLU A 240 2.51 9.55 11.67
CA GLU A 240 3.82 10.23 11.72
C GLU A 240 4.63 10.01 10.44
N MET A 241 4.53 8.85 9.82
CA MET A 241 5.11 8.60 8.50
C MET A 241 4.53 9.55 7.44
N TYR A 242 3.21 9.74 7.38
CA TYR A 242 2.60 10.73 6.46
C TYR A 242 3.13 12.13 6.71
N ARG A 243 3.20 12.55 7.98
CA ARG A 243 3.67 13.89 8.35
C ARG A 243 5.14 14.09 8.01
N ALA A 244 5.98 13.07 8.16
CA ALA A 244 7.39 13.12 7.81
C ALA A 244 7.62 13.12 6.29
N PHE A 245 6.74 12.45 5.53
CA PHE A 245 6.85 12.34 4.08
C PHE A 245 6.39 13.60 3.32
N LEU A 246 5.51 14.39 3.92
CA LEU A 246 4.98 15.61 3.32
C LEU A 246 5.93 16.81 3.51
N GLU A 247 5.97 17.68 2.51
CA GLU A 247 6.63 18.98 2.63
C GLU A 247 6.00 19.80 3.77
N PRO A 248 6.80 20.57 4.54
CA PRO A 248 6.32 21.26 5.74
C PRO A 248 5.05 22.10 5.53
N GLU A 249 4.98 22.85 4.43
CA GLU A 249 3.80 23.66 4.11
C GLU A 249 2.55 22.82 3.82
N MET A 250 2.69 21.71 3.09
CA MET A 250 1.57 20.80 2.79
C MET A 250 1.08 20.12 4.06
N ARG A 251 2.02 19.63 4.88
CA ARG A 251 1.74 18.99 6.16
C ARG A 251 0.95 19.91 7.08
N ASP A 252 1.40 21.16 7.24
CA ASP A 252 0.78 22.08 8.19
C ASP A 252 -0.62 22.51 7.73
N ARG A 253 -0.83 22.67 6.42
CA ARG A 253 -2.16 22.92 5.83
C ARG A 253 -3.11 21.74 6.02
N LEU A 254 -2.67 20.53 5.70
CA LEU A 254 -3.48 19.32 5.85
C LEU A 254 -3.81 19.03 7.33
N GLN A 255 -2.86 19.24 8.24
CA GLN A 255 -3.12 19.11 9.67
C GLN A 255 -4.16 20.12 10.14
N SER A 256 -4.03 21.39 9.74
CA SER A 256 -5.00 22.44 10.10
C SER A 256 -6.41 22.11 9.57
N MET A 257 -6.51 21.58 8.35
CA MET A 257 -7.76 21.11 7.77
C MET A 257 -8.34 19.93 8.54
N SER A 258 -7.50 18.96 8.93
CA SER A 258 -7.89 17.81 9.75
C SER A 258 -8.41 18.23 11.13
N ASP A 259 -7.72 19.16 11.79
CA ASP A 259 -8.10 19.66 13.11
C ASP A 259 -9.38 20.53 13.08
N GLY A 260 -9.68 21.13 11.91
CA GLY A 260 -10.91 21.87 11.67
C GLY A 260 -12.10 21.00 11.21
N ASP A 261 -11.87 19.73 10.87
CA ASP A 261 -12.90 18.82 10.40
C ASP A 261 -13.62 18.18 11.60
N THR A 262 -14.88 18.59 11.82
CA THR A 262 -15.67 18.15 12.98
C THR A 262 -15.91 16.64 13.01
N GLU A 263 -15.96 15.98 11.85
CA GLU A 263 -16.16 14.53 11.77
C GLU A 263 -14.87 13.80 12.14
N ALA A 264 -13.73 14.23 11.59
CA ALA A 264 -12.42 13.68 11.95
C ALA A 264 -12.12 13.84 13.45
N VAL A 265 -12.39 15.03 14.01
CA VAL A 265 -12.23 15.31 15.44
C VAL A 265 -13.18 14.44 16.28
N GLY A 266 -14.45 14.32 15.87
CA GLY A 266 -15.41 13.47 16.58
C GLY A 266 -15.02 11.99 16.59
N ILE A 267 -14.47 11.49 15.48
CA ILE A 267 -13.93 10.11 15.40
C ILE A 267 -12.74 9.94 16.35
N ARG A 268 -11.79 10.89 16.37
CA ARG A 268 -10.67 10.87 17.30
C ARG A 268 -11.16 10.78 18.75
N GLU A 269 -12.05 11.69 19.14
CA GLU A 269 -12.61 11.74 20.50
C GLU A 269 -13.34 10.44 20.87
N TRP A 270 -14.08 9.85 19.92
CA TRP A 270 -14.70 8.55 20.11
C TRP A 270 -13.66 7.44 20.36
N VAL A 271 -12.62 7.34 19.53
CA VAL A 271 -11.54 6.34 19.71
C VAL A 271 -10.83 6.55 21.05
N GLU A 272 -10.53 7.79 21.42
CA GLU A 272 -9.88 8.12 22.70
C GLU A 272 -10.75 7.74 23.90
N SER A 273 -12.07 7.84 23.77
CA SER A 273 -13.04 7.48 24.82
C SER A 273 -13.14 5.97 25.09
N LEU A 274 -12.68 5.13 24.15
CA LEU A 274 -12.67 3.68 24.33
C LEU A 274 -11.69 3.29 25.45
N PRO A 275 -12.00 2.24 26.24
CA PRO A 275 -11.06 1.72 27.22
C PRO A 275 -9.78 1.25 26.51
N THR A 276 -8.63 1.53 27.10
CA THR A 276 -7.37 0.95 26.63
C THR A 276 -7.35 -0.53 27.01
N LEU A 277 -7.09 -1.39 26.03
CA LEU A 277 -6.96 -2.82 26.20
C LEU A 277 -5.51 -3.15 26.54
N SER A 278 -5.29 -3.92 27.60
CA SER A 278 -3.99 -4.51 27.89
C SER A 278 -3.75 -5.76 27.03
N GLU A 279 -2.50 -6.22 26.94
CA GLU A 279 -2.18 -7.49 26.28
C GLU A 279 -2.90 -8.70 26.91
N GLU A 280 -3.17 -8.65 28.22
CA GLU A 280 -3.93 -9.68 28.90
C GLU A 280 -5.41 -9.70 28.45
N ASP A 281 -5.97 -8.54 28.09
CA ASP A 281 -7.39 -8.42 27.70
C ASP A 281 -7.69 -9.06 26.34
N TRP A 282 -6.74 -9.02 25.39
CA TRP A 282 -6.93 -9.60 24.05
C TRP A 282 -6.24 -10.95 23.84
N ARG A 283 -5.43 -11.45 24.80
CA ARG A 283 -4.84 -12.80 24.72
C ARG A 283 -5.85 -13.92 24.46
N PRO A 284 -7.06 -13.93 25.07
CA PRO A 284 -8.08 -14.92 24.75
C PRO A 284 -8.59 -14.82 23.30
N GLU A 285 -8.69 -13.60 22.77
CA GLU A 285 -9.08 -13.37 21.37
C GLU A 285 -7.98 -13.79 20.40
N LEU A 286 -6.71 -13.53 20.71
CA LEU A 286 -5.57 -14.02 19.95
C LEU A 286 -5.58 -15.53 19.87
N LEU A 287 -5.71 -16.20 21.02
CA LEU A 287 -5.75 -17.65 21.08
C LEU A 287 -6.88 -18.21 20.24
N LYS A 288 -8.07 -17.59 20.30
CA LYS A 288 -9.21 -17.98 19.46
C LYS A 288 -8.91 -17.79 17.98
N HIS A 289 -8.35 -16.65 17.59
CA HIS A 289 -8.02 -16.35 16.20
C HIS A 289 -6.97 -17.32 15.64
N ASP A 290 -5.89 -17.58 16.39
CA ASP A 290 -4.85 -18.52 15.99
C ASP A 290 -5.39 -19.94 15.86
N ARG A 291 -6.25 -20.38 16.79
CA ARG A 291 -6.94 -21.67 16.67
C ARG A 291 -7.81 -21.75 15.43
N GLN A 292 -8.57 -20.71 15.09
CA GLN A 292 -9.37 -20.66 13.87
C GLN A 292 -8.52 -20.71 12.59
N SER A 293 -7.37 -20.03 12.60
CA SER A 293 -6.40 -20.10 11.50
C SER A 293 -5.85 -21.53 11.34
N ILE A 294 -5.51 -22.19 12.43
CA ILE A 294 -5.03 -23.59 12.45
C ILE A 294 -6.13 -24.56 11.99
N GLU A 295 -7.37 -24.36 12.42
CA GLU A 295 -8.52 -25.15 11.94
C GLU A 295 -8.74 -25.03 10.43
N SER A 296 -8.27 -23.94 9.82
CA SER A 296 -8.44 -23.66 8.40
C SER A 296 -7.25 -24.13 7.54
N GLY A 297 -6.03 -24.10 8.07
CA GLY A 297 -4.81 -24.35 7.29
C GLY A 297 -3.78 -25.32 7.90
N GLY A 298 -4.01 -25.78 9.13
CA GLY A 298 -3.10 -26.63 9.90
C GLY A 298 -2.04 -25.85 10.67
N TYR A 299 -1.50 -26.46 11.73
CA TYR A 299 -0.49 -25.83 12.59
C TYR A 299 0.79 -25.49 11.82
N GLU A 300 1.26 -26.36 10.92
CA GLU A 300 2.48 -26.09 10.15
C GLU A 300 2.39 -24.82 9.29
N MET A 301 1.21 -24.55 8.69
CA MET A 301 0.99 -23.35 7.89
C MET A 301 1.00 -22.10 8.78
N TRP A 302 0.29 -22.16 9.91
CA TRP A 302 0.28 -21.08 10.90
C TRP A 302 1.69 -20.81 11.46
N ALA A 303 2.44 -21.86 11.79
CA ALA A 303 3.79 -21.76 12.34
C ALA A 303 4.75 -21.10 11.35
N LYS A 304 4.70 -21.45 10.06
CA LYS A 304 5.52 -20.81 9.01
C LYS A 304 5.22 -19.32 8.86
N LEU A 305 3.93 -18.93 8.93
CA LEU A 305 3.56 -17.53 8.91
C LEU A 305 4.09 -16.79 10.14
N ARG A 306 4.10 -17.46 11.30
CA ARG A 306 4.61 -16.88 12.54
C ARG A 306 6.13 -16.79 12.57
N ASP A 307 6.85 -17.77 12.01
CA ASP A 307 8.31 -17.75 11.90
C ASP A 307 8.79 -16.52 11.15
N SER A 308 8.12 -16.15 10.05
CA SER A 308 8.45 -14.93 9.30
C SER A 308 8.32 -13.66 10.14
N VAL A 309 7.35 -13.61 11.07
CA VAL A 309 7.18 -12.49 12.00
C VAL A 309 8.23 -12.51 13.10
N ASP A 310 8.52 -13.69 13.66
CA ASP A 310 9.51 -13.86 14.73
C ASP A 310 10.94 -13.54 14.24
N GLU A 311 11.30 -13.86 13.00
CA GLU A 311 12.57 -13.47 12.37
C GLU A 311 12.75 -11.94 12.30
N HIS A 312 11.66 -11.18 12.09
CA HIS A 312 11.72 -9.71 12.06
C HIS A 312 11.85 -9.10 13.46
N LEU A 313 11.52 -9.84 14.51
CA LEU A 313 11.55 -9.40 15.91
C LEU A 313 12.79 -9.87 16.65
N GLU A 314 13.63 -10.69 16.02
CA GLU A 314 14.87 -11.20 16.60
C GLU A 314 15.79 -10.03 16.98
N GLY A 315 16.14 -9.94 18.27
CA GLY A 315 16.93 -8.84 18.83
C GLY A 315 16.14 -7.57 19.20
N GLN A 316 14.82 -7.53 18.96
CA GLN A 316 13.94 -6.42 19.37
C GLN A 316 13.14 -6.72 20.64
N VAL A 317 13.04 -7.99 21.02
CA VAL A 317 12.32 -8.46 22.22
C VAL A 317 13.30 -9.01 23.26
N THR A 318 12.87 -8.99 24.51
CA THR A 318 13.62 -9.54 25.64
C THR A 318 13.60 -11.08 25.65
N ASP A 319 14.58 -11.70 26.30
CA ASP A 319 14.63 -13.16 26.47
C ASP A 319 13.36 -13.71 27.17
N ALA A 320 12.75 -12.91 28.04
CA ALA A 320 11.52 -13.25 28.74
C ALA A 320 10.32 -13.30 27.78
N GLU A 321 10.14 -12.27 26.96
CA GLU A 321 9.09 -12.23 25.93
C GLU A 321 9.29 -13.34 24.88
N TRP A 322 10.53 -13.62 24.53
CA TRP A 322 10.85 -14.72 23.63
C TRP A 322 10.44 -16.07 24.21
N SER A 323 10.78 -16.33 25.48
CA SER A 323 10.40 -17.56 26.17
C SER A 323 8.89 -17.73 26.26
N GLU A 324 8.16 -16.64 26.52
CA GLU A 324 6.69 -16.66 26.58
C GLU A 324 6.07 -16.97 25.20
N ARG A 325 6.59 -16.38 24.13
CA ARG A 325 6.17 -16.68 22.76
C ARG A 325 6.40 -18.15 22.39
N GLN A 326 7.56 -18.71 22.74
CA GLN A 326 7.86 -20.12 22.48
C GLN A 326 6.91 -21.05 23.27
N ALA A 327 6.61 -20.72 24.53
CA ALA A 327 5.63 -21.46 25.32
C ALA A 327 4.23 -21.42 24.68
N TYR A 328 3.77 -20.24 24.23
CA TYR A 328 2.51 -20.08 23.53
C TYR A 328 2.43 -20.91 22.23
N ARG A 329 3.51 -20.92 21.44
CA ARG A 329 3.61 -21.75 20.22
C ARG A 329 3.51 -23.24 20.54
N GLU A 330 4.19 -23.68 21.59
CA GLU A 330 4.14 -25.07 22.03
C GLU A 330 2.74 -25.48 22.52
N ASP A 331 2.04 -24.61 23.25
CA ASP A 331 0.66 -24.84 23.67
C ASP A 331 -0.28 -25.01 22.48
N LEU A 332 -0.14 -24.17 21.45
CA LEU A 332 -0.92 -24.28 20.20
C LEU A 332 -0.56 -25.55 19.42
N ARG A 333 0.72 -25.94 19.37
CA ARG A 333 1.16 -27.18 18.73
C ARG A 333 0.51 -28.40 19.37
N GLN A 334 0.60 -28.51 20.69
CA GLN A 334 0.03 -29.63 21.43
C GLN A 334 -1.48 -29.70 21.26
N TRP A 335 -2.17 -28.55 21.31
CA TRP A 335 -3.61 -28.49 21.03
C TRP A 335 -3.94 -28.96 19.62
N ALA A 336 -3.20 -28.50 18.60
CA ALA A 336 -3.43 -28.90 17.21
C ALA A 336 -3.17 -30.39 16.97
N GLU A 337 -2.14 -30.96 17.59
CA GLU A 337 -1.85 -32.40 17.54
C GLU A 337 -2.98 -33.23 18.17
N GLN A 338 -3.51 -32.79 19.33
CA GLN A 338 -4.64 -33.44 20.00
C GLN A 338 -5.92 -33.40 19.15
N GLU A 339 -6.13 -32.31 18.43
CA GLU A 339 -7.29 -32.10 17.56
C GLU A 339 -7.14 -32.73 16.16
N GLY A 340 -5.98 -33.33 15.86
CA GLY A 340 -5.67 -33.84 14.53
C GLY A 340 -5.71 -32.73 13.48
N LEU A 341 -5.00 -31.63 13.73
CA LEU A 341 -4.89 -30.42 12.90
C LEU A 341 -3.42 -30.01 12.69
N ALA A 342 -2.47 -30.94 12.82
CA ALA A 342 -1.05 -30.63 12.70
C ALA A 342 -0.70 -30.14 11.28
N THR A 343 -1.25 -30.82 10.26
CA THR A 343 -0.99 -30.56 8.84
C THR A 343 -2.25 -30.11 8.09
N LEU A 344 -2.07 -29.58 6.87
CA LEU A 344 -3.20 -29.25 5.98
C LEU A 344 -3.96 -30.51 5.56
N GLU A 345 -3.25 -31.63 5.38
CA GLU A 345 -3.85 -32.93 5.09
C GLU A 345 -4.81 -33.36 6.20
N ASP A 346 -4.45 -33.14 7.47
CA ASP A 346 -5.30 -33.47 8.61
C ASP A 346 -6.60 -32.63 8.61
N VAL A 347 -6.49 -31.32 8.33
CA VAL A 347 -7.66 -30.42 8.18
C VAL A 347 -8.59 -30.93 7.08
N ILE A 348 -8.04 -31.26 5.91
CA ILE A 348 -8.81 -31.77 4.76
C ILE A 348 -9.49 -33.10 5.12
N ALA A 349 -8.78 -34.01 5.81
CA ALA A 349 -9.33 -35.28 6.25
C ALA A 349 -10.51 -35.07 7.23
N ARG A 350 -10.36 -34.16 8.20
CA ARG A 350 -11.40 -33.82 9.17
C ARG A 350 -12.64 -33.19 8.52
N GLN A 351 -12.45 -32.29 7.56
CA GLN A 351 -13.56 -31.70 6.81
C GLN A 351 -14.31 -32.75 5.98
N ARG A 352 -13.59 -33.67 5.33
CA ARG A 352 -14.20 -34.78 4.59
C ARG A 352 -15.02 -35.70 5.50
N ALA A 353 -14.52 -36.02 6.68
CA ALA A 353 -15.24 -36.81 7.68
C ALA A 353 -16.55 -36.12 8.11
N ARG A 354 -16.51 -34.82 8.42
CA ARG A 354 -17.71 -34.03 8.76
C ARG A 354 -18.75 -33.99 7.64
N ILE A 355 -18.32 -33.87 6.39
CA ILE A 355 -19.23 -33.89 5.24
C ILE A 355 -19.89 -35.27 5.10
N ALA A 356 -19.12 -36.35 5.29
CA ALA A 356 -19.64 -37.71 5.23
C ALA A 356 -20.65 -37.99 6.35
N GLU A 357 -20.40 -37.52 7.58
CA GLU A 357 -21.32 -37.65 8.72
C GLU A 357 -22.63 -36.90 8.47
N ARG A 358 -22.59 -35.64 8.04
CA ARG A 358 -23.81 -34.87 7.70
C ARG A 358 -24.61 -35.52 6.58
N SER A 359 -23.92 -36.07 5.57
CA SER A 359 -24.57 -36.78 4.47
C SER A 359 -25.25 -38.09 4.90
N ALA A 360 -24.78 -38.70 5.99
CA ALA A 360 -25.36 -39.91 6.57
C ALA A 360 -26.53 -39.60 7.54
N GLU A 361 -26.55 -38.43 8.16
CA GLU A 361 -27.67 -37.96 9.01
C GLU A 361 -28.89 -37.48 8.19
N GLU A 362 -28.67 -37.07 6.93
CA GLU A 362 -29.72 -36.62 6.01
C GLU A 362 -30.38 -37.76 5.20
N GLN A 363 -29.91 -39.00 5.35
CA GLN A 363 -30.48 -40.23 4.75
C GLN A 363 -31.28 -41.02 5.78
#